data_AF-A0AAU7UTZ1-F1
#
_entry.id   AF-A0AAU7UTZ1-F1
#
_cell.length_a   1.000
_cell.length_b   1.000
_cell.length_c   1.000
_cell.angle_alpha   90.00
_cell.angle_beta   90.00
_cell.angle_gamma   90.00
#
_symmetry.space_group_name_H-M   'P 1'
#
loop_
_entity.id
_entity.type
_entity.pdbx_description
1 polymer ?
#
loop_
_entity_poly.entity_id
_entity_poly.type
_entity_poly.pdbx_seq_one_letter_code
_entity_poly.pdbx_strand_id
1 'polypeptide(L)'
;MTVNHAPDRRVRLEADDRRERMIEAAQSLFADRSYDSVSTEELARAAGTTRTNLNYHFGNKRNLYLEVLRRFSALPSNLPRSVTRGDAPVADAARALFTRWLNLVEENRATFTALMRAQRSADDEIAALLRGSLASWEDRILAVTAMPASEASRARIRAFQGMISAATSEWLDHDTLSKDDVLELLVRGVVALSD
;
A
#
# COMPACT_ATOMS: atom_id res chain seq x y z
N MET A 1 -15.13 10.79 44.47
CA MET A 1 -15.92 10.28 43.33
C MET A 1 -15.25 10.77 42.05
N THR A 2 -14.44 9.93 41.40
CA THR A 2 -13.78 10.24 40.13
C THR A 2 -14.73 9.85 39.00
N VAL A 3 -15.32 10.83 38.33
CA VAL A 3 -16.13 10.60 37.12
C VAL A 3 -15.17 10.26 35.99
N ASN A 4 -15.03 8.97 35.69
CA ASN A 4 -14.26 8.48 34.56
C ASN A 4 -15.07 8.72 33.29
N HIS A 5 -14.90 9.87 32.65
CA HIS A 5 -15.54 10.16 31.37
C HIS A 5 -14.77 9.43 30.26
N ALA A 6 -15.28 8.27 29.85
CA ALA A 6 -14.85 7.68 28.59
C ALA A 6 -15.06 8.72 27.47
N PRO A 7 -14.05 8.98 26.61
CA PRO A 7 -14.12 10.07 25.64
C PRO A 7 -15.33 9.89 24.71
N ASP A 8 -16.12 10.97 24.57
CA ASP A 8 -17.34 11.04 23.76
C ASP A 8 -17.08 10.56 22.31
N ARG A 9 -17.97 9.72 21.78
CA ARG A 9 -17.86 9.08 20.46
C ARG A 9 -17.67 10.12 19.35
N ARG A 10 -18.27 11.31 19.48
CA ARG A 10 -18.13 12.41 18.52
C ARG A 10 -16.70 12.95 18.46
N VAL A 11 -16.06 13.13 19.62
CA VAL A 11 -14.67 13.62 19.71
C VAL A 11 -13.70 12.61 19.10
N ARG A 12 -13.96 11.31 19.28
CA ARG A 12 -13.18 10.25 18.62
C ARG A 12 -13.32 10.26 17.10
N LEU A 13 -14.54 10.39 16.59
CA LEU A 13 -14.79 10.47 15.14
C LEU A 13 -14.11 11.70 14.52
N GLU A 14 -14.20 12.87 15.15
CA GLU A 14 -13.53 14.09 14.68
C GLU A 14 -11.99 13.99 14.72
N ALA A 15 -11.45 13.28 15.71
CA ALA A 15 -10.01 13.03 15.83
C ALA A 15 -9.52 12.04 14.76
N ASP A 16 -10.30 10.99 14.49
CA ASP A 16 -10.00 10.00 13.44
C ASP A 16 -10.06 10.66 12.05
N ASP A 17 -11.08 11.48 11.76
CA ASP A 17 -11.20 12.26 10.52
C ASP A 17 -10.06 13.27 10.33
N ARG A 18 -9.50 13.78 11.43
CA ARG A 18 -8.35 14.69 11.36
C ARG A 18 -7.05 13.93 11.08
N ARG A 19 -6.84 12.81 11.76
CA ARG A 19 -5.69 11.94 11.53
C ARG A 19 -5.64 11.46 10.08
N GLU A 20 -6.80 11.07 9.54
CA GLU A 20 -6.93 10.63 8.16
C GLU A 20 -6.54 11.73 7.16
N ARG A 21 -7.07 12.95 7.33
CA ARG A 21 -6.70 14.11 6.49
C ARG A 21 -5.20 14.42 6.50
N MET A 22 -4.54 14.23 7.65
CA MET A 22 -3.08 14.42 7.74
C MET A 22 -2.32 13.35 6.94
N ILE A 23 -2.81 12.10 6.94
CA ILE A 23 -2.22 11.01 6.15
C ILE A 23 -2.44 11.24 4.66
N GLU A 24 -3.64 11.66 4.24
CA GLU A 24 -3.94 11.97 2.84
C GLU A 24 -3.07 13.11 2.30
N ALA A 25 -2.92 14.19 3.06
CA ALA A 25 -2.04 15.30 2.69
C ALA A 25 -0.57 14.87 2.59
N ALA A 26 -0.12 14.02 3.53
CA ALA A 26 1.23 13.47 3.50
C ALA A 26 1.45 12.56 2.29
N GLN A 27 0.47 11.69 1.99
CA GLN A 27 0.52 10.81 0.83
C GLN A 27 0.66 11.62 -0.47
N SER A 28 -0.14 12.68 -0.63
CA SER A 28 -0.03 13.55 -1.80
C SER A 28 1.34 14.21 -1.92
N LEU A 29 1.93 14.66 -0.80
CA LEU A 29 3.26 15.25 -0.83
C LEU A 29 4.36 14.22 -1.12
N PHE A 30 4.25 13.00 -0.60
CA PHE A 30 5.24 11.93 -0.80
C PHE A 30 5.04 11.11 -2.08
N ALA A 31 4.00 11.40 -2.88
CA ALA A 31 3.71 10.72 -4.13
C ALA A 31 4.92 10.77 -5.09
N ASP A 32 5.48 11.97 -5.29
CA ASP A 32 6.58 12.21 -6.24
C ASP A 32 7.84 12.79 -5.56
N ARG A 33 7.81 12.99 -4.24
CA ARG A 33 8.90 13.62 -3.48
C ARG A 33 9.50 12.64 -2.50
N SER A 34 10.83 12.65 -2.39
CA SER A 34 11.55 11.84 -1.41
C SER A 34 11.23 12.28 0.02
N TYR A 35 11.37 11.37 0.99
CA TYR A 35 11.16 11.64 2.41
C TYR A 35 11.88 12.93 2.84
N ASP A 36 13.18 13.07 2.56
CA ASP A 36 13.98 14.21 3.02
C ASP A 36 13.58 15.55 2.38
N SER A 37 12.99 15.53 1.19
CA SER A 37 12.63 16.75 0.48
C SER A 37 11.37 17.44 1.00
N VAL A 38 10.57 16.80 1.86
CA VAL A 38 9.33 17.35 2.42
C VAL A 38 9.52 17.77 3.88
N SER A 39 9.27 19.03 4.23
CA SER A 39 9.38 19.50 5.62
C SER A 39 8.12 19.23 6.46
N THR A 40 8.25 19.20 7.78
CA THR A 40 7.10 19.10 8.70
C THR A 40 6.18 20.32 8.59
N GLU A 41 6.73 21.51 8.33
CA GLU A 41 5.97 22.72 8.04
C GLU A 41 5.13 22.60 6.76
N GLU A 42 5.68 22.02 5.70
CA GLU A 42 4.92 21.73 4.47
C GLU A 42 3.77 20.76 4.74
N LEU A 43 4.02 19.68 5.48
CA LEU A 43 3.01 18.70 5.87
C LEU A 43 1.89 19.37 6.67
N ALA A 44 2.23 20.21 7.64
CA ALA A 44 1.26 20.91 8.48
C ALA A 44 0.35 21.80 7.63
N ARG A 45 0.95 22.59 6.74
CA ARG A 45 0.22 23.48 5.84
C ARG A 45 -0.67 22.73 4.87
N ALA A 46 -0.17 21.64 4.25
CA ALA A 46 -0.96 20.82 3.33
C ALA A 46 -2.15 20.15 4.02
N ALA A 47 -1.98 19.71 5.27
CA ALA A 47 -3.04 19.10 6.07
C ALA A 47 -3.98 20.11 6.74
N GLY A 48 -3.79 21.43 6.54
CA GLY A 48 -4.59 22.47 7.19
C GLY A 48 -4.48 22.47 8.72
N THR A 49 -3.30 22.14 9.25
CA THR A 49 -3.05 22.00 10.69
C THR A 49 -1.73 22.65 11.12
N THR A 50 -1.34 22.53 12.38
CA THR A 50 -0.07 23.05 12.91
C THR A 50 0.96 21.94 13.09
N ARG A 51 2.25 22.28 13.09
CA ARG A 51 3.34 21.35 13.40
C ARG A 51 3.17 20.69 14.78
N THR A 52 2.72 21.44 15.77
CA THR A 52 2.44 20.92 17.12
C THR A 52 1.36 19.83 17.07
N ASN A 53 0.31 20.04 16.28
CA ASN A 53 -0.78 19.09 16.14
C ASN A 53 -0.35 17.82 15.37
N LEU A 54 0.45 17.97 14.30
CA LEU A 54 1.08 16.82 13.63
C LEU A 54 1.95 16.00 14.60
N ASN A 55 2.80 16.67 15.38
CA ASN A 55 3.63 16.00 16.37
C ASN A 55 2.80 15.36 17.48
N TYR A 56 1.64 15.92 17.84
CA TYR A 56 0.72 15.29 18.79
C TYR A 56 0.15 13.96 18.26
N HIS A 57 -0.26 13.92 16.99
CA HIS A 57 -0.86 12.72 16.40
C HIS A 57 0.15 11.63 16.02
N PHE A 58 1.33 12.01 15.55
CA PHE A 58 2.31 11.07 15.00
C PHE A 58 3.63 11.03 15.77
N GLY A 59 3.89 11.97 16.69
CA GLY A 59 5.16 12.11 17.38
C GLY A 59 6.21 12.82 16.52
N ASN A 60 6.46 12.30 15.31
CA ASN A 60 7.43 12.85 14.36
C ASN A 60 7.03 12.59 12.90
N LYS A 61 7.76 13.21 11.97
CA LYS A 61 7.58 13.04 10.52
C LYS A 61 7.79 11.60 10.05
N ARG A 62 8.72 10.85 10.66
CA ARG A 62 8.99 9.44 10.31
C ARG A 62 7.76 8.58 10.55
N ASN A 63 7.08 8.74 11.69
CA ASN A 63 5.88 7.97 12.01
C ASN A 63 4.71 8.27 11.07
N LEU A 64 4.51 9.54 10.69
CA LEU A 64 3.54 9.90 9.64
C LEU A 64 3.91 9.26 8.29
N TYR A 65 5.19 9.26 7.96
CA TYR A 65 5.67 8.60 6.75
C TYR A 65 5.42 7.07 6.78
N LEU A 66 5.64 6.41 7.91
CA LEU A 66 5.31 4.99 8.09
C LEU A 66 3.82 4.71 7.89
N GLU A 67 2.92 5.62 8.30
CA GLU A 67 1.48 5.48 8.04
C GLU A 67 1.14 5.60 6.55
N VAL A 68 1.81 6.50 5.83
CA VAL A 68 1.68 6.59 4.35
C VAL A 68 2.15 5.29 3.71
N LEU A 69 3.30 4.74 4.13
CA LEU A 69 3.79 3.45 3.63
C LEU A 69 2.82 2.31 3.93
N ARG A 70 2.25 2.22 5.14
CA ARG A 70 1.21 1.23 5.51
C ARG A 70 0.00 1.30 4.60
N ARG A 71 -0.48 2.51 4.33
CA ARG A 71 -1.65 2.76 3.48
C ARG A 71 -1.37 2.37 2.04
N PHE A 72 -0.19 2.67 1.53
CA PHE A 72 0.23 2.31 0.18
C PHE A 72 0.46 0.80 0.02
N SER A 73 1.06 0.14 1.02
CA SER A 73 1.26 -1.32 1.01
C SER A 73 -0.04 -2.10 1.18
N ALA A 74 -1.07 -1.48 1.76
CA ALA A 74 -2.42 -2.00 1.73
C ALA A 74 -2.97 -1.91 0.30
N LEU A 75 -3.12 -3.08 -0.32
CA LEU A 75 -3.58 -3.24 -1.69
C LEU A 75 -4.99 -2.58 -1.82
N PRO A 76 -5.39 -1.98 -2.94
CA PRO A 76 -6.70 -1.35 -3.11
C PRO A 76 -7.90 -2.25 -2.74
N SER A 77 -8.62 -1.95 -1.66
CA SER A 77 -9.51 -2.89 -0.96
C SER A 77 -10.80 -3.29 -1.67
N ASN A 78 -11.20 -2.58 -2.74
CA ASN A 78 -12.44 -2.82 -3.48
C ASN A 78 -12.17 -3.48 -4.83
N LEU A 79 -11.97 -4.79 -4.82
CA LEU A 79 -12.11 -5.62 -6.03
C LEU A 79 -13.56 -5.57 -6.55
N PRO A 80 -13.78 -5.68 -7.87
CA PRO A 80 -15.13 -5.80 -8.43
C PRO A 80 -15.89 -6.97 -7.79
N ARG A 81 -17.20 -6.81 -7.58
CA ARG A 81 -18.03 -7.85 -6.94
C ARG A 81 -18.00 -9.19 -7.68
N SER A 82 -17.87 -9.16 -9.02
CA SER A 82 -17.73 -10.37 -9.86
C SER A 82 -16.51 -11.21 -9.47
N VAL A 83 -15.39 -10.56 -9.16
CA VAL A 83 -14.17 -11.21 -8.67
C VAL A 83 -14.40 -11.83 -7.30
N THR A 84 -15.00 -11.08 -6.37
CA THR A 84 -15.27 -11.59 -5.01
C THR A 84 -16.30 -12.72 -4.96
N ARG A 85 -17.10 -12.89 -6.02
CA ARG A 85 -18.09 -13.97 -6.15
C ARG A 85 -17.54 -15.20 -6.88
N GLY A 86 -16.36 -15.10 -7.52
CA GLY A 86 -15.80 -16.17 -8.34
C GLY A 86 -16.47 -16.32 -9.72
N ASP A 87 -17.19 -15.30 -10.18
CA ASP A 87 -17.97 -15.35 -11.43
C ASP A 87 -17.12 -14.98 -12.67
N ALA A 88 -15.92 -14.42 -12.47
CA ALA A 88 -15.03 -13.96 -13.53
C ALA A 88 -13.86 -14.92 -13.76
N PRO A 89 -13.38 -15.09 -15.00
CA PRO A 89 -12.11 -15.77 -15.26
C PRO A 89 -10.96 -15.16 -14.45
N VAL A 90 -10.06 -16.01 -13.94
CA VAL A 90 -8.90 -15.57 -13.14
C VAL A 90 -8.10 -14.48 -13.85
N ALA A 91 -7.92 -14.60 -15.17
CA ALA A 91 -7.21 -13.61 -15.98
C ALA A 91 -7.85 -12.21 -15.94
N ASP A 92 -9.18 -12.12 -15.99
CA ASP A 92 -9.91 -10.85 -15.99
C ASP A 92 -9.85 -10.21 -14.59
N ALA A 93 -10.04 -11.02 -13.56
CA ALA A 93 -9.91 -10.61 -12.16
C ALA A 93 -8.50 -10.09 -11.85
N ALA A 94 -7.48 -10.83 -12.30
CA ALA A 94 -6.07 -10.45 -12.20
C ALA A 94 -5.78 -9.15 -12.94
N ARG A 95 -6.27 -9.00 -14.16
CA ARG A 95 -6.06 -7.79 -14.97
C ARG A 95 -6.64 -6.56 -14.28
N ALA A 96 -7.85 -6.66 -13.73
CA ALA A 96 -8.47 -5.57 -12.97
C ALA A 96 -7.65 -5.21 -11.72
N LEU A 97 -7.18 -6.22 -10.98
CA LEU A 97 -6.35 -6.03 -9.79
C LEU A 97 -5.02 -5.34 -10.12
N PHE A 98 -4.28 -5.86 -11.09
CA PHE A 98 -2.96 -5.34 -11.46
C PHE A 98 -3.03 -3.99 -12.16
N THR A 99 -4.03 -3.74 -13.01
CA THR A 99 -4.24 -2.40 -13.59
C THR A 99 -4.35 -1.36 -12.49
N ARG A 100 -5.14 -1.65 -11.45
CA ARG A 100 -5.32 -0.73 -10.34
C ARG A 100 -4.07 -0.57 -9.49
N TRP A 101 -3.36 -1.66 -9.23
CA TRP A 101 -2.07 -1.62 -8.54
C TRP A 101 -1.06 -0.75 -9.30
N LEU A 102 -0.92 -0.94 -10.61
CA LEU A 102 0.02 -0.19 -11.45
C LEU A 102 -0.38 1.29 -11.55
N ASN A 103 -1.68 1.63 -11.58
CA ASN A 103 -2.13 3.03 -11.49
C ASN A 103 -1.74 3.64 -10.14
N LEU A 104 -1.96 2.93 -9.04
CA LEU A 104 -1.57 3.41 -7.71
C LEU A 104 -0.06 3.65 -7.61
N VAL A 105 0.74 2.74 -8.18
CA VAL A 105 2.20 2.89 -8.29
C VAL A 105 2.58 4.11 -9.12
N GLU A 106 1.93 4.32 -10.27
CA GLU A 106 2.18 5.48 -11.12
C GLU A 106 1.90 6.81 -10.43
N GLU A 107 0.82 6.87 -9.66
CA GLU A 107 0.42 8.05 -8.90
C GLU A 107 1.29 8.27 -7.64
N ASN A 108 2.10 7.29 -7.23
CA ASN A 108 2.87 7.33 -5.99
C ASN A 108 4.30 6.77 -6.17
N ARG A 109 4.96 7.10 -7.28
CA ARG A 109 6.26 6.52 -7.70
C ARG A 109 7.32 6.62 -6.60
N ALA A 110 7.50 7.80 -6.00
CA ALA A 110 8.51 8.01 -4.97
C ALA A 110 8.23 7.19 -3.71
N THR A 111 6.95 6.99 -3.37
CA THR A 111 6.53 6.14 -2.25
C THR A 111 6.83 4.67 -2.55
N PHE A 112 6.53 4.18 -3.76
CA PHE A 112 6.87 2.82 -4.18
C PHE A 112 8.38 2.58 -4.17
N THR A 113 9.18 3.47 -4.78
CA THR A 113 10.64 3.35 -4.81
C THR A 113 11.23 3.31 -3.40
N ALA A 114 10.73 4.15 -2.49
CA ALA A 114 11.18 4.14 -1.10
C ALA A 114 10.78 2.84 -0.37
N LEU A 115 9.58 2.31 -0.63
CA LEU A 115 9.13 1.02 -0.12
C LEU A 115 10.07 -0.11 -0.54
N MET A 116 10.43 -0.17 -1.82
CA MET A 116 11.31 -1.20 -2.38
C MET A 116 12.73 -1.11 -1.81
N ARG A 117 13.23 0.11 -1.60
CA ARG A 117 14.52 0.32 -0.91
C ARG A 117 14.46 -0.17 0.53
N ALA A 118 13.38 0.14 1.24
CA ALA A 118 13.20 -0.29 2.63
C ALA A 118 13.10 -1.82 2.75
N GLN A 119 12.42 -2.50 1.83
CA GLN A 119 12.38 -3.98 1.79
C GLN A 119 13.76 -4.62 1.62
N ARG A 120 14.67 -3.97 0.89
CA ARG A 120 16.04 -4.47 0.68
C ARG A 120 16.97 -4.15 1.85
N SER A 121 16.64 -3.14 2.65
CA SER A 121 17.39 -2.81 3.87
C SER A 121 16.96 -3.68 5.05
N ALA A 122 17.87 -3.92 5.99
CA ALA A 122 17.55 -4.53 7.29
C ALA A 122 16.82 -3.56 8.26
N ASP A 123 16.01 -2.63 7.75
CA ASP A 123 15.15 -1.78 8.59
C ASP A 123 13.99 -2.65 9.10
N ASP A 124 14.21 -3.30 10.24
CA ASP A 124 13.28 -4.27 10.84
C ASP A 124 11.90 -3.70 11.12
N GLU A 125 11.79 -2.39 11.37
CA GLU A 125 10.53 -1.71 11.64
C GLU A 125 9.69 -1.59 10.38
N ILE A 126 10.28 -1.11 9.27
CA ILE A 126 9.58 -1.04 7.98
C ILE A 126 9.32 -2.46 7.48
N ALA A 127 10.27 -3.38 7.62
CA ALA A 127 10.07 -4.77 7.24
C ALA A 127 8.88 -5.39 8.02
N ALA A 128 8.76 -5.15 9.33
CA ALA A 128 7.62 -5.61 10.14
C ALA A 128 6.28 -5.01 9.68
N LEU A 129 6.30 -3.73 9.34
CA LEU A 129 5.17 -3.02 8.78
C LEU A 129 4.61 -3.71 7.54
N LEU A 130 5.51 -4.03 6.63
CA LEU A 130 5.17 -4.56 5.33
C LEU A 130 4.73 -6.00 5.42
N ARG A 131 5.27 -6.79 6.36
CA ARG A 131 4.78 -8.16 6.60
C ARG A 131 3.27 -8.21 6.84
N GLY A 132 2.71 -7.26 7.60
CA GLY A 132 1.26 -7.18 7.84
C GLY A 132 0.44 -6.84 6.60
N SER A 133 0.90 -5.88 5.79
CA SER A 133 0.24 -5.51 4.54
C SER A 133 0.37 -6.57 3.44
N LEU A 134 1.52 -7.26 3.39
CA LEU A 134 1.78 -8.35 2.45
C LEU A 134 0.88 -9.56 2.72
N ALA A 135 0.52 -9.84 3.98
CA ALA A 135 -0.44 -10.90 4.32
C ALA A 135 -1.84 -10.62 3.74
N SER A 136 -2.32 -9.36 3.83
CA SER A 136 -3.58 -8.98 3.18
C SER A 136 -3.51 -9.17 1.67
N TRP A 137 -2.35 -8.87 1.07
CA TRP A 137 -2.06 -9.13 -0.35
C TRP A 137 -2.18 -10.61 -0.71
N GLU A 138 -1.60 -11.50 0.10
CA GLU A 138 -1.67 -12.95 -0.11
C GLU A 138 -3.13 -13.43 -0.16
N ASP A 139 -3.94 -13.03 0.83
CA ASP A 139 -5.34 -13.46 0.92
C ASP A 139 -6.17 -13.05 -0.32
N ARG A 140 -5.79 -11.94 -0.95
CA ARG A 140 -6.49 -11.43 -2.14
C ARG A 140 -6.06 -12.11 -3.42
N ILE A 141 -4.78 -12.45 -3.54
CA ILE A 141 -4.33 -13.28 -4.66
C ILE A 141 -4.97 -14.67 -4.53
N LEU A 142 -5.03 -15.26 -3.33
CA LEU A 142 -5.77 -16.50 -3.08
C LEU A 142 -7.24 -16.40 -3.50
N ALA A 143 -7.91 -15.29 -3.19
CA ALA A 143 -9.30 -15.08 -3.59
C ALA A 143 -9.47 -14.96 -5.12
N VAL A 144 -8.53 -14.30 -5.81
CA VAL A 144 -8.55 -14.15 -7.27
C VAL A 144 -8.26 -15.47 -7.98
N THR A 145 -7.32 -16.26 -7.47
CA THR A 145 -6.87 -17.51 -8.11
C THR A 145 -7.67 -18.73 -7.68
N ALA A 146 -8.53 -18.62 -6.67
CA ALA A 146 -9.21 -19.73 -6.01
C ALA A 146 -8.27 -20.85 -5.52
N MET A 147 -6.97 -20.53 -5.33
CA MET A 147 -6.00 -21.47 -4.78
C MET A 147 -6.32 -21.80 -3.31
N PRO A 148 -5.98 -23.02 -2.84
CA PRO A 148 -6.18 -23.37 -1.44
C PRO A 148 -5.32 -22.48 -0.54
N ALA A 149 -5.84 -22.12 0.64
CA ALA A 149 -5.12 -21.32 1.65
C ALA A 149 -4.05 -22.13 2.41
N SER A 150 -3.19 -22.82 1.66
CA SER A 150 -2.08 -23.63 2.17
C SER A 150 -0.79 -22.82 2.26
N GLU A 151 0.14 -23.24 3.11
CA GLU A 151 1.47 -22.61 3.20
C GLU A 151 2.21 -22.67 1.86
N ALA A 152 2.03 -23.74 1.09
CA ALA A 152 2.62 -23.87 -0.24
C ALA A 152 2.05 -22.83 -1.23
N SER A 153 0.75 -22.54 -1.17
CA SER A 153 0.13 -21.48 -1.98
C SER A 153 0.63 -20.10 -1.57
N ARG A 154 0.72 -19.83 -0.26
CA ARG A 154 1.26 -18.57 0.26
C ARG A 154 2.72 -18.38 -0.15
N ALA A 155 3.55 -19.42 -0.08
CA ALA A 155 4.93 -19.38 -0.54
C ALA A 155 5.06 -19.07 -2.03
N ARG A 156 4.22 -19.67 -2.88
CA ARG A 156 4.14 -19.33 -4.32
C ARG A 156 3.78 -17.86 -4.55
N ILE A 157 2.81 -17.35 -3.81
CA ILE A 157 2.39 -15.94 -3.88
C ILE A 157 3.52 -15.02 -3.43
N ARG A 158 4.25 -15.35 -2.35
CA ARG A 158 5.42 -14.56 -1.92
C ARG A 158 6.54 -14.54 -2.96
N ALA A 159 6.82 -15.66 -3.62
CA ALA A 159 7.80 -15.70 -4.71
C ALA A 159 7.34 -14.80 -5.88
N PHE A 160 6.06 -14.88 -6.23
CA PHE A 160 5.46 -14.03 -7.26
C PHE A 160 5.44 -12.54 -6.89
N GLN A 161 5.24 -12.19 -5.62
CA GLN A 161 5.38 -10.81 -5.13
C GLN A 161 6.79 -10.26 -5.41
N GLY A 162 7.84 -11.08 -5.29
CA GLY A 162 9.19 -10.69 -5.70
C GLY A 162 9.27 -10.33 -7.19
N MET A 163 8.60 -11.09 -8.05
CA MET A 163 8.51 -10.80 -9.47
C MET A 163 7.70 -9.52 -9.76
N ILE A 164 6.59 -9.28 -9.04
CA ILE A 164 5.83 -8.02 -9.13
C ILE A 164 6.75 -6.83 -8.85
N SER A 165 7.49 -6.87 -7.75
CA SER A 165 8.42 -5.81 -7.36
C SER A 165 9.51 -5.59 -8.42
N ALA A 166 10.10 -6.66 -8.95
CA ALA A 166 11.12 -6.59 -9.99
C ALA A 166 10.57 -5.99 -11.29
N ALA A 167 9.47 -6.53 -11.83
CA ALA A 167 8.86 -6.04 -13.07
C ALA A 167 8.40 -4.58 -12.96
N THR A 168 7.83 -4.19 -11.82
CA THR A 168 7.44 -2.79 -11.56
C THR A 168 8.66 -1.88 -11.52
N SER A 169 9.80 -2.34 -10.99
CA SER A 169 11.05 -1.55 -10.96
C SER A 169 11.63 -1.38 -12.36
N GLU A 170 11.59 -2.40 -13.22
CA GLU A 170 12.00 -2.30 -14.64
C GLU A 170 11.22 -1.20 -15.38
N TRP A 171 9.91 -1.10 -15.12
CA TRP A 171 9.08 -0.03 -15.70
C TRP A 171 9.39 1.36 -15.13
N LEU A 172 9.58 1.50 -13.82
CA LEU A 172 9.75 2.81 -13.20
C LEU A 172 11.16 3.38 -13.30
N ASP A 173 12.18 2.54 -13.12
CA ASP A 173 13.57 2.96 -12.93
C ASP A 173 14.41 2.80 -14.21
N HIS A 174 14.05 1.84 -15.06
CA HIS A 174 14.86 1.46 -16.23
C HIS A 174 14.19 1.76 -17.58
N ASP A 175 12.87 1.95 -17.60
CA ASP A 175 12.06 2.16 -18.81
C ASP A 175 12.27 1.05 -19.87
N THR A 176 12.67 -0.14 -19.41
CA THR A 176 12.93 -1.34 -20.22
C THR A 176 11.64 -2.12 -20.51
N LEU A 177 10.64 -1.99 -19.63
CA LEU A 177 9.29 -2.50 -19.79
C LEU A 177 8.30 -1.33 -19.74
N SER A 178 7.31 -1.33 -20.63
CA SER A 178 6.17 -0.43 -20.47
C SER A 178 5.24 -0.91 -19.35
N LYS A 179 4.35 -0.02 -18.89
CA LYS A 179 3.28 -0.38 -17.94
C LYS A 179 2.42 -1.55 -18.44
N ASP A 180 2.16 -1.58 -19.76
CA ASP A 180 1.37 -2.64 -20.40
C ASP A 180 2.13 -3.96 -20.46
N ASP A 181 3.45 -3.93 -20.71
CA ASP A 181 4.30 -5.12 -20.65
C ASP A 181 4.30 -5.72 -19.24
N VAL A 182 4.44 -4.87 -18.22
CA VAL A 182 4.34 -5.30 -16.81
C VAL A 182 2.96 -5.90 -16.53
N LEU A 183 1.87 -5.23 -16.92
CA LEU A 183 0.51 -5.75 -16.71
C LEU A 183 0.34 -7.14 -17.32
N GLU A 184 0.76 -7.33 -18.56
CA GLU A 184 0.64 -8.62 -19.25
C GLU A 184 1.48 -9.71 -18.58
N LEU A 185 2.72 -9.38 -18.17
CA LEU A 185 3.59 -10.29 -17.43
C LEU A 185 2.95 -10.74 -16.10
N LEU A 186 2.37 -9.80 -15.34
CA LEU A 186 1.74 -10.12 -14.06
C LEU A 186 0.47 -10.95 -14.24
N VAL A 187 -0.36 -10.65 -15.24
CA VAL A 187 -1.58 -11.42 -15.51
C VAL A 187 -1.23 -12.86 -15.91
N ARG A 188 -0.27 -13.06 -16.82
CA ARG A 188 0.17 -14.42 -17.20
C ARG A 188 0.77 -15.16 -16.02
N GLY A 189 1.63 -14.49 -15.25
CA GLY A 189 2.30 -15.10 -14.12
C GLY A 189 1.32 -15.55 -13.03
N VAL A 190 0.28 -14.77 -12.72
CA VAL A 190 -0.69 -15.18 -11.69
C VAL A 190 -1.60 -16.32 -12.17
N VAL A 191 -1.95 -16.37 -13.46
CA VAL A 191 -2.70 -17.52 -14.03
C VAL A 191 -1.86 -18.79 -13.95
N ALA A 192 -0.56 -18.72 -14.23
CA ALA A 192 0.33 -19.86 -14.09
C ALA A 192 0.54 -20.33 -12.63
N LEU A 193 0.18 -19.52 -11.62
CA LEU A 193 0.19 -19.97 -10.23
C LEU A 193 -1.02 -20.83 -9.87
N SER A 194 -2.15 -20.65 -10.57
CA SER A 194 -3.40 -21.37 -10.32
C SER A 194 -3.48 -22.73 -11.02
N ASP A 195 -2.63 -22.98 -12.01
CA ASP A 195 -2.50 -24.26 -12.73
C ASP A 195 -1.66 -25.28 -11.94
#